data_AF-A0A368U9T4-F1
#
_entry.id   AF-A0A368U9T4-F1
#
_cell.length_a   1.000
_cell.length_b   1.000
_cell.length_c   1.000
_cell.angle_alpha   90.00
_cell.angle_beta   90.00
_cell.angle_gamma   90.00
#
_symmetry.space_group_name_H-M   'P 1'
#
loop_
_entity.id
_entity.type
_entity.pdbx_description
1 polymer ?
#
loop_
_entity_poly.entity_id
_entity_poly.type
_entity_poly.pdbx_seq_one_letter_code
_entity_poly.pdbx_strand_id
1 'polypeptide(L)'
;MSAQNLKVIGYALMGIGALLALFGLIATFNVYQGNSEIAAGAASASAMLGGFGSQAVNAMGMAKASYMPGIVALLLGAGSVVGGVVMLQKSNSTANTTAS
;
A
#
# COMPACT_ATOMS: atom_id res chain seq x y z
N MET A 1 -15.03 9.33 19.13
CA MET A 1 -13.68 9.50 18.57
C MET A 1 -13.55 10.95 18.10
N SER A 2 -12.54 11.70 18.53
CA SER A 2 -12.45 13.14 18.24
C SER A 2 -12.04 13.41 16.79
N ALA A 3 -12.40 14.59 16.26
CA ALA A 3 -11.98 15.04 14.93
C ALA A 3 -10.45 15.04 14.78
N GLN A 4 -9.71 15.39 15.85
CA GLN A 4 -8.25 15.37 15.86
C GLN A 4 -7.68 13.95 15.66
N ASN A 5 -8.24 12.94 16.33
CA ASN A 5 -7.81 11.55 16.15
C ASN A 5 -8.03 11.05 14.72
N LEU A 6 -9.13 11.47 14.08
CA LEU A 6 -9.40 11.16 12.67
C LEU A 6 -8.41 11.84 11.71
N LYS A 7 -7.95 13.07 12.01
CA LYS A 7 -6.90 13.73 11.19
C LYS A 7 -5.58 12.96 11.26
N VAL A 8 -5.17 12.60 12.48
CA VAL A 8 -3.92 11.86 12.69
C VAL A 8 -3.95 10.53 11.95
N ILE A 9 -5.06 9.79 12.02
CA ILE A 9 -5.22 8.53 11.28
C ILE A 9 -5.22 8.78 9.77
N GLY A 10 -5.91 9.82 9.31
CA GLY A 10 -5.94 10.19 7.90
C GLY A 10 -4.54 10.45 7.32
N TYR A 11 -3.73 11.25 8.02
CA TYR A 11 -2.35 11.52 7.63
C TYR A 11 -1.45 10.29 7.75
N ALA A 12 -1.62 9.47 8.80
CA ALA A 12 -0.85 8.24 8.96
C ALA A 12 -1.13 7.26 7.80
N LEU A 13 -2.39 7.08 7.42
CA LEU A 13 -2.80 6.26 6.29
C LEU A 13 -2.23 6.80 4.97
N MET A 14 -2.27 8.11 4.73
CA MET A 14 -1.63 8.69 3.55
C MET A 14 -0.11 8.46 3.52
N GLY A 15 0.57 8.60 4.66
CA GLY A 15 2.01 8.35 4.77
C GLY A 15 2.38 6.89 4.49
N ILE A 16 1.64 5.95 5.08
CA ILE A 16 1.80 4.51 4.81
C ILE A 16 1.51 4.21 3.33
N GLY A 17 0.45 4.79 2.78
CA GLY A 17 0.08 4.64 1.37
C GLY A 17 1.17 5.11 0.41
N ALA A 18 1.79 6.25 0.69
CA ALA A 18 2.90 6.78 -0.10
C ALA A 18 4.14 5.86 -0.04
N LEU A 19 4.48 5.34 1.14
CA LEU A 19 5.60 4.41 1.31
C LEU A 19 5.36 3.09 0.54
N LEU A 20 4.14 2.56 0.60
CA LEU A 20 3.76 1.35 -0.13
C LEU A 20 3.76 1.56 -1.65
N ALA A 21 3.30 2.73 -2.13
CA ALA A 21 3.37 3.06 -3.54
C ALA A 21 4.82 3.16 -4.03
N LEU A 22 5.69 3.81 -3.25
CA LEU A 22 7.11 3.93 -3.56
C LEU A 22 7.78 2.54 -3.59
N PHE A 23 7.49 1.71 -2.57
CA PHE A 23 7.98 0.34 -2.52
C PHE A 23 7.51 -0.48 -3.73
N GLY A 24 6.22 -0.38 -4.08
CA GLY A 24 5.65 -1.10 -5.20
C GLY A 24 6.27 -0.71 -6.55
N LEU A 25 6.49 0.59 -6.77
CA LEU A 25 7.20 1.10 -7.96
C LEU A 25 8.65 0.58 -8.01
N ILE A 26 9.38 0.64 -6.89
CA ILE A 26 10.76 0.16 -6.81
C ILE A 26 10.82 -1.34 -7.10
N ALA A 27 9.93 -2.14 -6.52
CA ALA A 27 9.87 -3.58 -6.75
C ALA A 27 9.60 -3.91 -8.23
N THR A 28 8.61 -3.26 -8.85
CA THR A 28 8.29 -3.44 -10.28
C THR A 28 9.44 -3.02 -11.19
N PHE A 29 10.09 -1.89 -10.89
CA PHE A 29 11.21 -1.38 -11.70
C PHE A 29 12.45 -2.28 -11.61
N ASN A 30 12.73 -2.85 -10.45
CA ASN A 30 13.88 -3.74 -10.27
C ASN A 30 13.70 -5.11 -10.92
N VAL A 31 12.46 -5.64 -10.94
CA VAL A 31 12.12 -6.83 -11.72
C VAL A 31 12.32 -6.56 -13.21
N TYR A 32 11.89 -5.39 -13.70
CA TYR A 32 12.10 -4.97 -15.09
C TYR A 32 13.59 -4.86 -15.44
N GLN A 33 14.42 -4.34 -14.53
CA GLN A 33 15.88 -4.22 -14.70
C GLN A 33 16.64 -5.55 -14.55
N GLY A 34 15.98 -6.66 -14.22
CA GLY A 34 16.62 -7.97 -14.01
C GLY A 34 17.46 -8.06 -12.72
N ASN A 35 17.28 -7.13 -11.78
CA ASN A 35 18.08 -7.04 -10.56
C ASN A 35 17.53 -8.00 -9.49
N SER A 36 18.08 -9.22 -9.46
CA SER A 36 17.56 -10.36 -8.69
C SER A 36 17.56 -10.18 -7.17
N GLU A 37 18.49 -9.40 -6.61
CA GLU A 37 18.60 -9.17 -5.15
C GLU A 37 17.43 -8.35 -4.59
N ILE A 38 16.96 -7.35 -5.34
CA ILE A 38 15.83 -6.50 -4.91
C ILE A 38 14.49 -7.20 -5.20
N ALA A 39 14.42 -8.02 -6.25
CA ALA A 39 13.27 -8.91 -6.49
C ALA A 39 13.10 -9.94 -5.35
N ALA A 40 14.20 -10.46 -4.79
CA ALA A 40 14.16 -11.34 -3.62
C ALA A 40 13.69 -10.61 -2.35
N GLY A 41 14.14 -9.36 -2.14
CA GLY A 41 13.66 -8.47 -1.08
C GLY A 41 12.17 -8.13 -1.20
N ALA A 42 11.68 -7.91 -2.43
CA ALA A 42 10.27 -7.67 -2.70
C ALA A 42 9.42 -8.94 -2.47
N ALA A 43 9.90 -10.12 -2.89
CA ALA A 43 9.23 -11.38 -2.64
C ALA A 43 9.10 -11.70 -1.14
N SER A 44 10.15 -11.42 -0.36
CA SER A 44 10.14 -11.61 1.10
C SER A 44 9.25 -10.56 1.81
N ALA A 45 9.23 -9.30 1.36
CA ALA A 45 8.29 -8.30 1.86
C ALA A 45 6.82 -8.66 1.54
N SER A 46 6.54 -9.22 0.37
CA SER A 46 5.19 -9.70 0.03
C SER A 46 4.79 -10.97 0.77
N ALA A 47 5.73 -11.82 1.15
CA ALA A 47 5.45 -12.92 2.07
C ALA A 47 5.03 -12.41 3.46
N MET A 48 5.60 -11.28 3.92
CA MET A 48 5.21 -10.63 5.18
C MET A 48 3.87 -9.88 5.09
N LEU A 49 3.49 -9.37 3.91
CA LEU A 49 2.26 -8.58 3.71
C LEU A 49 0.97 -9.41 3.62
N GLY A 50 1.07 -10.72 3.86
CA GLY A 50 -0.03 -11.68 3.80
C GLY A 50 0.07 -12.52 2.53
N GLY A 51 0.08 -13.85 2.69
CA GLY A 51 0.42 -14.88 1.70
C GLY A 51 -0.36 -14.94 0.37
N PHE A 52 -0.94 -13.84 -0.10
CA PHE A 52 -1.49 -13.65 -1.45
C PHE A 52 -0.48 -13.95 -2.57
N GLY A 53 0.83 -13.83 -2.29
CA GLY A 53 1.87 -14.11 -3.27
C GLY A 53 1.88 -15.58 -3.74
N SER A 54 1.73 -16.56 -2.86
CA SER A 54 1.98 -17.97 -3.23
C SER A 54 0.91 -18.55 -4.17
N GLN A 55 -0.34 -18.10 -4.06
CA GLN A 55 -1.44 -18.57 -4.91
C GLN A 55 -1.49 -17.83 -6.26
N ALA A 56 -1.17 -16.53 -6.28
CA ALA A 56 -1.08 -15.76 -7.53
C ALA A 56 0.16 -16.16 -8.37
N VAL A 57 1.27 -16.49 -7.73
CA VAL A 57 2.52 -16.95 -8.37
C VAL A 57 2.37 -18.33 -9.01
N ASN A 58 1.54 -19.21 -8.45
CA ASN A 58 1.28 -20.53 -9.03
C ASN A 58 0.38 -20.50 -10.27
N ALA A 59 -0.46 -19.46 -10.43
CA ALA A 59 -1.37 -19.31 -11.57
C ALA A 59 -0.81 -18.44 -12.71
N MET A 60 0.18 -17.60 -12.43
CA MET A 60 0.84 -16.71 -13.40
C MET A 60 2.31 -17.11 -13.51
N GLY A 61 2.70 -17.71 -14.63
CA GLY A 61 4.07 -18.20 -14.88
C GLY A 61 5.17 -17.24 -14.41
N MET A 62 6.33 -17.79 -14.03
CA MET A 62 7.37 -17.15 -13.19
C MET A 62 7.74 -15.69 -13.52
N ALA A 63 7.63 -15.26 -14.78
CA ALA A 63 7.88 -13.87 -15.19
C ALA A 63 6.80 -12.88 -14.74
N LYS A 64 5.53 -13.29 -14.60
CA LYS A 64 4.44 -12.44 -14.09
C LYS A 64 4.37 -12.48 -12.56
N ALA A 65 4.70 -13.63 -11.98
CA ALA A 65 4.85 -13.83 -10.54
C ALA A 65 5.83 -12.85 -9.88
N SER A 66 6.90 -12.49 -10.57
CA SER A 66 7.93 -11.59 -10.04
C SER A 66 7.46 -10.14 -9.90
N TYR A 67 6.46 -9.70 -10.68
CA TYR A 67 5.84 -8.36 -10.54
C TYR A 67 4.75 -8.29 -9.46
N MET A 68 4.20 -9.43 -9.03
CA MET A 68 3.09 -9.47 -8.07
C MET A 68 3.38 -8.70 -6.77
N PRO A 69 4.57 -8.80 -6.18
CA PRO A 69 4.92 -8.00 -5.01
C PRO A 69 4.72 -6.50 -5.18
N GLY A 70 5.18 -5.96 -6.31
CA GLY A 70 5.06 -4.54 -6.62
C GLY A 70 3.61 -4.11 -6.84
N ILE A 71 2.84 -4.93 -7.56
CA ILE A 71 1.42 -4.68 -7.84
C ILE A 71 0.59 -4.71 -6.55
N VAL A 72 0.83 -5.68 -5.67
CA VAL A 72 0.13 -5.79 -4.38
C VAL A 72 0.44 -4.58 -3.50
N ALA A 73 1.70 -4.17 -3.41
CA ALA A 73 2.09 -2.97 -2.67
C ALA A 73 1.44 -1.70 -3.24
N LEU A 74 1.33 -1.57 -4.56
CA LEU A 74 0.63 -0.45 -5.20
C LEU A 74 -0.87 -0.44 -4.86
N LEU A 75 -1.53 -1.60 -4.89
CA LEU A 75 -2.95 -1.72 -4.55
C LEU A 75 -3.22 -1.39 -3.08
N LEU A 76 -2.41 -1.92 -2.16
CA LEU A 76 -2.50 -1.58 -0.73
C LEU A 76 -2.17 -0.10 -0.48
N GLY A 77 -1.16 0.43 -1.18
CA GLY A 77 -0.80 1.85 -1.12
C GLY A 77 -1.96 2.74 -1.53
N ALA A 78 -2.58 2.47 -2.68
CA ALA A 78 -3.74 3.19 -3.17
C ALA A 78 -4.93 3.11 -2.19
N GLY A 79 -5.23 1.91 -1.67
CA GLY A 79 -6.28 1.72 -0.67
C GLY A 79 -6.02 2.51 0.62
N SER A 80 -4.78 2.57 1.07
CA SER A 80 -4.38 3.33 2.26
C SER A 80 -4.53 4.84 2.03
N VAL A 81 -4.13 5.36 0.86
CA VAL A 81 -4.33 6.78 0.51
C VAL A 81 -5.81 7.14 0.49
N VAL A 82 -6.64 6.32 -0.17
CA VAL A 82 -8.11 6.55 -0.23
C VAL A 82 -8.70 6.52 1.18
N GLY A 83 -8.34 5.53 2.00
CA GLY A 83 -8.76 5.45 3.40
C GLY A 83 -8.36 6.70 4.20
N GLY A 84 -7.15 7.21 3.97
CA GLY A 84 -6.66 8.43 4.59
C GLY A 84 -7.50 9.67 4.23
N VAL A 85 -7.82 9.84 2.94
CA VAL A 85 -8.68 10.94 2.45
C VAL A 85 -10.08 10.86 3.06
N VAL A 86 -10.68 9.66 3.13
CA VAL A 86 -12.00 9.47 3.74
C VAL A 86 -11.98 9.83 5.23
N MET A 87 -10.92 9.47 5.97
CA MET A 87 -10.78 9.83 7.39
C MET A 87 -10.62 11.34 7.59
N LEU A 88 -9.90 12.03 6.69
CA LEU A 88 -9.79 13.50 6.72
C LEU A 88 -11.12 14.18 6.44
N GLN A 89 -11.89 13.70 5.46
CA GLN A 89 -13.24 14.20 5.18
C GLN A 89 -14.16 14.00 6.39
N LYS A 90 -14.14 12.80 6.99
CA LYS A 90 -14.92 12.49 8.19
C LYS A 90 -14.52 13.37 9.38
N SER A 91 -13.23 13.67 9.53
CA SER A 91 -12.72 14.60 10.54
C SER A 91 -13.33 16.00 10.38
N ASN A 92 -13.32 16.54 9.15
CA ASN A 92 -13.86 17.86 8.86
C ASN A 92 -15.37 17.93 9.14
N SER A 93 -16.13 16.89 8.76
CA SER A 93 -17.56 16.81 9.09
C SER A 93 -17.81 16.76 10.59
N THR A 94 -16.99 16.00 11.34
CA THR A 94 -17.11 15.89 12.81
C THR A 94 -16.81 17.22 13.51
N ALA A 95 -15.82 17.98 13.01
CA ALA A 95 -15.47 19.29 13.53
C ALA A 95 -16.58 20.33 13.29
N ASN A 96 -17.25 20.29 12.13
CA ASN A 96 -18.37 21.19 11.83
C ASN A 96 -19.60 20.91 12.72
N THR A 97 -19.92 19.65 12.99
CA THR A 97 -21.06 19.29 13.86
C THR A 97 -20.84 19.60 15.35
N THR A 98 -19.59 19.86 15.77
CA THR A 98 -19.29 20.27 17.16
C THR A 98 -19.17 21.79 17.32
N ALA A 99 -19.15 22.54 16.22
CA ALA A 99 -19.10 24.01 16.22
C ALA A 99 -20.49 24.67 16.07
N SER A 100 -21.54 23.88 15.78
CA SER A 100 -22.96 24.25 15.73
C SER A 100 -23.68 23.85 17.01
#